data_AF-A0A960ZCA8-F1
#
_entry.id   AF-A0A960ZCA8-F1
#
_cell.length_a   1.000
_cell.length_b   1.000
_cell.length_c   1.000
_cell.angle_alpha   90.00
_cell.angle_beta   90.00
_cell.angle_gamma   90.00
#
_symmetry.space_group_name_H-M   'P 1'
#
loop_
_entity.id
_entity.type
_entity.pdbx_description
1 polymer ?
#
loop_
_entity_poly.entity_id
_entity_poly.type
_entity_poly.pdbx_seq_one_letter_code
_entity_poly.pdbx_strand_id
1 'polypeptide(L)'
;MITTILQNNSSYIQEVIEGKRELKKDIVNLFILNFVTFAIFGFIIGASHSWLQALVSSIKVPILFNATLLITLPNLYIFYSLFGSKNSFLQLLTLTLVATCVIGFILIGFAPISIFFLLSSNSYHFNTLLNILFFAFSSVFGIKLLYQSFLRLPEIANNTQDIKYKFLLFWLFLYTFVGSQLSWILRPFFGMPNSKFEIFREMESNFYMQVIKLVFHLFKR
;
A
#
# COMPACT_ATOMS: atom_id res chain seq x y z
N MET A 1 7.75 7.62 -17.97
CA MET A 1 7.83 7.14 -16.58
C MET A 1 6.72 6.13 -16.28
N ILE A 2 5.44 6.52 -16.36
CA ILE A 2 4.30 5.61 -16.08
C ILE A 2 4.30 4.38 -17.01
N THR A 3 4.38 4.58 -18.33
CA THR A 3 4.46 3.49 -19.32
C THR A 3 5.67 2.59 -19.07
N THR A 4 6.81 3.17 -18.73
CA THR A 4 8.03 2.43 -18.36
C THR A 4 7.81 1.57 -17.11
N ILE A 5 7.15 2.10 -16.08
CA ILE A 5 6.86 1.37 -14.83
C ILE A 5 5.86 0.23 -15.06
N LEU A 6 4.84 0.43 -15.92
CA LEU A 6 3.79 -0.56 -16.14
C LEU A 6 4.18 -1.63 -17.17
N GLN A 7 4.87 -1.25 -18.25
CA GLN A 7 5.17 -2.13 -19.39
C GLN A 7 6.61 -2.66 -19.36
N ASN A 8 7.58 -1.84 -18.95
CA ASN A 8 9.01 -2.17 -18.97
C ASN A 8 9.63 -2.15 -17.57
N ASN A 9 8.91 -2.71 -16.60
CA ASN A 9 9.28 -2.67 -15.20
C ASN A 9 10.66 -3.29 -14.92
N SER A 10 11.11 -4.24 -15.75
CA SER A 10 12.40 -4.88 -15.67
C SER A 10 13.56 -3.94 -15.94
N SER A 11 13.49 -3.20 -17.04
CA SER A 11 14.48 -2.18 -17.40
C SER A 11 14.55 -1.09 -16.33
N TYR A 12 13.38 -0.63 -15.86
CA TYR A 12 13.31 0.41 -14.83
C TYR A 12 13.96 -0.03 -13.52
N ILE A 13 13.63 -1.23 -13.04
CA ILE A 13 14.22 -1.81 -11.82
C ILE A 13 15.74 -1.93 -11.97
N GLN A 14 16.21 -2.41 -13.11
CA GLN A 14 17.64 -2.60 -13.34
C GLN A 14 18.40 -1.26 -13.38
N GLU A 15 17.87 -0.24 -14.05
CA GLU A 15 18.44 1.11 -14.06
C GLU A 15 18.54 1.72 -12.65
N VAL A 16 17.55 1.46 -11.79
CA VAL A 16 17.57 1.91 -10.39
C VAL A 16 18.67 1.19 -9.61
N ILE A 17 18.79 -0.13 -9.74
CA ILE A 17 19.80 -0.95 -9.04
C ILE A 17 21.22 -0.58 -9.50
N GLU A 18 21.42 -0.34 -10.79
CA GLU A 18 22.72 0.05 -11.37
C GLU A 18 23.10 1.51 -11.09
N GLY A 19 22.20 2.31 -10.48
CA GLY A 19 22.46 3.71 -10.15
C GLY A 19 22.52 4.63 -11.38
N LYS A 20 21.94 4.21 -12.51
CA LYS A 20 21.97 4.95 -13.79
C LYS A 20 20.92 6.07 -13.87
N ARG A 21 20.14 6.28 -12.80
CA ARG A 21 19.02 7.23 -12.73
C ARG A 21 19.22 8.30 -11.67
N GLU A 22 18.64 9.47 -11.91
CA GLU A 22 18.50 10.53 -10.92
C GLU A 22 17.45 10.17 -9.85
N LEU A 23 17.83 9.34 -8.89
CA LEU A 23 16.92 8.76 -7.90
C LEU A 23 16.10 9.80 -7.13
N LYS A 24 16.67 10.96 -6.80
CA LYS A 24 15.94 12.03 -6.08
C LYS A 24 14.73 12.54 -6.87
N LYS A 25 14.90 12.75 -8.17
CA LYS A 25 13.83 13.22 -9.07
C LYS A 25 12.76 12.15 -9.25
N ASP A 26 13.19 10.90 -9.43
CA ASP A 26 12.27 9.76 -9.51
C ASP A 26 11.45 9.58 -8.23
N ILE A 27 12.07 9.70 -7.06
CA ILE A 27 11.40 9.60 -5.76
C ILE A 27 10.30 10.66 -5.65
N VAL A 28 10.58 11.92 -5.98
CA VAL A 28 9.57 12.99 -5.95
C VAL A 28 8.41 12.68 -6.89
N ASN A 29 8.71 12.27 -8.12
CA ASN A 29 7.67 11.91 -9.10
C ASN A 29 6.82 10.71 -8.63
N LEU A 30 7.46 9.68 -8.07
CA LEU A 30 6.76 8.51 -7.54
C LEU A 30 5.89 8.85 -6.32
N PHE A 31 6.38 9.70 -5.42
CA PHE A 31 5.58 10.19 -4.29
C PHE A 31 4.35 10.95 -4.76
N ILE A 32 4.49 11.84 -5.75
CA ILE A 32 3.37 12.58 -6.34
C ILE A 32 2.38 11.61 -6.98
N LEU A 33 2.85 10.66 -7.78
CA LEU A 33 1.98 9.67 -8.45
C LEU A 33 1.26 8.78 -7.43
N ASN A 34 1.94 8.30 -6.41
CA ASN A 34 1.33 7.56 -5.30
C ASN A 34 0.26 8.42 -4.62
N PHE A 35 0.58 9.67 -4.29
CA PHE A 35 -0.36 10.55 -3.62
C PHE A 35 -1.61 10.80 -4.47
N VAL A 36 -1.46 11.13 -5.75
CA VAL A 36 -2.57 11.40 -6.66
C VAL A 36 -3.43 10.16 -6.88
N THR A 37 -2.83 9.01 -7.19
CA THR A 37 -3.58 7.78 -7.49
C THR A 37 -4.36 7.29 -6.27
N PHE A 38 -3.73 7.25 -5.09
CA PHE A 38 -4.41 6.90 -3.86
C PHE A 38 -5.42 7.95 -3.41
N ALA A 39 -5.21 9.24 -3.71
CA ALA A 39 -6.17 10.29 -3.38
C ALA A 39 -7.45 10.19 -4.21
N ILE A 40 -7.32 9.94 -5.51
CA ILE A 40 -8.47 9.72 -6.39
C ILE A 40 -9.29 8.52 -5.90
N PHE A 41 -8.63 7.39 -5.61
CA PHE A 41 -9.35 6.22 -5.12
C PHE A 41 -9.93 6.43 -3.71
N GLY A 42 -9.19 7.13 -2.83
CA GLY A 42 -9.62 7.55 -1.51
C GLY A 42 -10.87 8.43 -1.55
N PHE A 43 -10.95 9.33 -2.52
CA PHE A 43 -12.12 10.16 -2.76
C PHE A 43 -13.35 9.31 -3.10
N ILE A 44 -13.21 8.35 -4.02
CA ILE A 44 -14.30 7.47 -4.46
C ILE A 44 -14.87 6.67 -3.28
N ILE A 45 -14.01 6.05 -2.46
CA ILE A 45 -14.47 5.26 -1.31
C ILE A 45 -15.15 6.12 -0.25
N GLY A 46 -14.69 7.36 -0.02
CA GLY A 46 -15.28 8.27 0.96
C GLY A 46 -16.58 8.92 0.47
N ALA A 47 -16.76 9.04 -0.84
CA ALA A 47 -17.99 9.56 -1.45
C ALA A 47 -19.22 8.67 -1.17
N SER A 48 -19.02 7.43 -0.76
CA SER A 48 -20.09 6.53 -0.29
C SER A 48 -20.85 7.03 0.93
N HIS A 49 -20.24 7.92 1.73
CA HIS A 49 -20.87 8.50 2.91
C HIS A 49 -21.23 9.96 2.72
N SER A 50 -20.27 10.80 2.36
CA SER A 50 -20.48 12.25 2.17
C SER A 50 -19.33 12.90 1.40
N TRP A 51 -19.57 14.09 0.86
CA TRP A 51 -18.53 14.88 0.21
C TRP A 51 -17.34 15.19 1.15
N LEU A 52 -17.61 15.49 2.42
CA LEU A 52 -16.56 15.73 3.42
C LEU A 52 -15.74 14.46 3.69
N GLN A 53 -16.39 13.29 3.76
CA GLN A 53 -15.70 12.02 3.92
C GLN A 53 -14.84 11.69 2.69
N ALA A 54 -15.29 12.05 1.48
CA ALA A 54 -14.50 11.92 0.25
C ALA A 54 -13.19 12.73 0.32
N LEU A 55 -13.25 14.00 0.74
CA LEU A 55 -12.06 14.86 0.90
C LEU A 55 -11.11 14.36 2.00
N VAL A 56 -11.66 13.92 3.13
CA VAL A 56 -10.82 13.37 4.20
C VAL A 56 -10.16 12.07 3.78
N SER A 57 -10.87 11.22 3.06
CA SER A 57 -10.36 9.92 2.62
C SER A 57 -9.35 10.03 1.48
N SER A 58 -9.51 11.03 0.60
CA SER A 58 -8.51 11.35 -0.43
C SER A 58 -7.17 11.76 0.15
N ILE A 59 -7.13 12.28 1.37
CA ILE A 59 -5.88 12.60 2.08
C ILE A 59 -5.40 11.39 2.89
N LYS A 60 -6.30 10.70 3.60
CA LYS A 60 -5.94 9.60 4.49
C LYS A 60 -5.39 8.37 3.77
N VAL A 61 -5.93 7.99 2.61
CA VAL A 61 -5.46 6.79 1.88
C VAL A 61 -4.00 6.95 1.41
N PRO A 62 -3.60 8.07 0.77
CA PRO A 62 -2.19 8.34 0.50
C PRO A 62 -1.30 8.31 1.75
N ILE A 63 -1.76 8.93 2.85
CA ILE A 63 -1.00 8.97 4.11
C ILE A 63 -0.81 7.55 4.63
N LEU A 64 -1.85 6.70 4.60
CA LEU A 64 -1.77 5.32 5.06
C LEU A 64 -0.64 4.56 4.35
N PHE A 65 -0.62 4.55 3.02
CA PHE A 65 0.39 3.79 2.25
C PHE A 65 1.80 4.36 2.41
N ASN A 66 1.96 5.68 2.31
CA ASN A 66 3.27 6.33 2.37
C ASN A 66 3.84 6.34 3.79
N ALA A 67 3.03 6.59 4.83
CA ALA A 67 3.50 6.54 6.22
C ALA A 67 3.88 5.11 6.62
N THR A 68 3.10 4.09 6.22
CA THR A 68 3.45 2.69 6.47
C THR A 68 4.80 2.35 5.84
N LEU A 69 5.03 2.81 4.61
CA LEU A 69 6.31 2.64 3.93
C LEU A 69 7.44 3.33 4.69
N LEU A 70 7.28 4.61 5.06
CA LEU A 70 8.31 5.37 5.79
C LEU A 70 8.66 4.75 7.15
N ILE A 71 7.68 4.17 7.85
CA ILE A 71 7.91 3.51 9.15
C ILE A 71 8.63 2.17 8.99
N THR A 72 8.33 1.41 7.94
CA THR A 72 8.85 0.04 7.76
C THR A 72 10.11 -0.04 6.92
N LEU A 73 10.40 0.98 6.10
CA LEU A 73 11.57 1.03 5.22
C LEU A 73 12.92 1.02 5.95
N PRO A 74 13.11 1.70 7.10
CA PRO A 74 14.37 1.61 7.86
C PRO A 74 14.73 0.17 8.24
N ASN A 75 13.74 -0.63 8.63
CA ASN A 75 13.96 -2.06 8.95
C ASN A 75 14.41 -2.85 7.71
N LEU A 76 13.82 -2.56 6.54
CA LEU A 76 14.23 -3.16 5.27
C LEU A 76 15.68 -2.82 4.93
N TYR A 77 16.06 -1.55 5.09
CA TYR A 77 17.41 -1.06 4.81
C TYR A 77 18.46 -1.66 5.74
N ILE A 78 18.21 -1.66 7.06
CA ILE A 78 19.15 -2.22 8.04
C ILE A 78 19.39 -3.69 7.73
N PHE A 79 18.32 -4.46 7.50
CA PHE A 79 18.49 -5.86 7.13
C PHE A 79 19.30 -6.00 5.85
N TYR A 80 18.93 -5.28 4.79
CA TYR A 80 19.65 -5.41 3.52
C TYR A 80 21.14 -5.05 3.67
N SER A 81 21.47 -4.07 4.51
CA SER A 81 22.84 -3.71 4.90
C SER A 81 23.56 -4.81 5.69
N LEU A 82 22.88 -5.47 6.63
CA LEU A 82 23.45 -6.62 7.40
C LEU A 82 23.82 -7.79 6.49
N PHE A 83 23.07 -8.00 5.42
CA PHE A 83 23.39 -8.97 4.38
C PHE A 83 24.40 -8.42 3.36
N GLY A 84 25.18 -7.40 3.67
CA GLY A 84 26.30 -6.97 2.82
C GLY A 84 25.91 -6.36 1.47
N SER A 85 24.65 -5.94 1.30
CA SER A 85 24.25 -5.22 0.10
C SER A 85 24.93 -3.87 -0.02
N LYS A 86 25.34 -3.54 -1.26
CA LYS A 86 25.83 -2.19 -1.63
C LYS A 86 24.73 -1.21 -2.05
N ASN A 87 23.48 -1.63 -2.10
CA ASN A 87 22.37 -0.75 -2.49
C ASN A 87 22.12 0.34 -1.44
N SER A 88 21.95 1.56 -1.94
CA SER A 88 21.64 2.73 -1.14
C SER A 88 20.20 2.69 -0.62
N PHE A 89 19.97 3.40 0.49
CA PHE A 89 18.63 3.64 1.03
C PHE A 89 17.66 4.20 -0.03
N LEU A 90 18.14 5.10 -0.89
CA LEU A 90 17.35 5.71 -1.94
C LEU A 90 16.90 4.70 -3.00
N GLN A 91 17.72 3.71 -3.34
CA GLN A 91 17.31 2.65 -4.28
C GLN A 91 16.18 1.81 -3.68
N LEU A 92 16.29 1.44 -2.40
CA LEU A 92 15.25 0.68 -1.69
C LEU A 92 13.93 1.47 -1.58
N LEU A 93 14.03 2.78 -1.29
CA LEU A 93 12.88 3.69 -1.30
C LEU A 93 12.23 3.75 -2.69
N THR A 94 13.01 3.94 -3.75
CA THR A 94 12.49 3.98 -5.12
C THR A 94 11.80 2.68 -5.51
N LEU A 95 12.40 1.51 -5.24
CA LEU A 95 11.82 0.21 -5.58
C LEU A 95 10.49 -0.04 -4.86
N THR A 96 10.40 0.33 -3.57
CA THR A 96 9.17 0.20 -2.79
C THR A 96 8.10 1.20 -3.25
N LEU A 97 8.47 2.44 -3.58
CA LEU A 97 7.55 3.43 -4.14
C LEU A 97 7.01 3.04 -5.53
N VAL A 98 7.83 2.39 -6.36
CA VAL A 98 7.40 1.84 -7.66
C VAL A 98 6.35 0.75 -7.45
N ALA A 99 6.58 -0.15 -6.48
CA ALA A 99 5.61 -1.19 -6.13
C ALA A 99 4.26 -0.61 -5.67
N THR A 100 4.26 0.41 -4.81
CA THR A 100 3.02 1.08 -4.40
C THR A 100 2.37 1.86 -5.54
N CYS A 101 3.16 2.37 -6.49
CA CYS A 101 2.65 3.09 -7.65
C CYS A 101 1.86 2.16 -8.58
N VAL A 102 2.35 0.92 -8.77
CA VAL A 102 1.59 -0.12 -9.48
C VAL A 102 0.27 -0.43 -8.79
N ILE A 103 0.24 -0.52 -7.46
CA ILE A 103 -1.02 -0.68 -6.70
C ILE A 103 -1.98 0.48 -7.01
N GLY A 104 -1.49 1.72 -6.92
CA GLY A 104 -2.28 2.92 -7.21
C GLY A 104 -2.87 2.93 -8.62
N PHE A 105 -2.09 2.60 -9.64
CA PHE A 105 -2.59 2.56 -11.02
C PHE A 105 -3.63 1.45 -11.26
N ILE A 106 -3.46 0.28 -10.66
CA ILE A 106 -4.45 -0.80 -10.76
C ILE A 106 -5.76 -0.37 -10.09
N LEU A 107 -5.69 0.30 -8.93
CA LEU A 107 -6.86 0.87 -8.27
C LEU A 107 -7.58 1.91 -9.14
N ILE A 108 -6.85 2.76 -9.87
CA ILE A 108 -7.44 3.66 -10.87
C ILE A 108 -8.14 2.87 -11.98
N GLY A 109 -7.59 1.73 -12.40
CA GLY A 109 -8.28 0.81 -13.32
C GLY A 109 -9.62 0.30 -12.79
N PHE A 110 -9.74 0.08 -11.47
CA PHE A 110 -10.99 -0.30 -10.81
C PHE A 110 -11.91 0.87 -10.46
N ALA A 111 -11.44 2.12 -10.55
CA ALA A 111 -12.21 3.31 -10.18
C ALA A 111 -13.58 3.40 -10.89
N PRO A 112 -13.70 3.15 -12.22
CA PRO A 112 -15.00 3.19 -12.90
C PRO A 112 -15.99 2.15 -12.35
N ILE A 113 -15.50 0.96 -11.99
CA ILE A 113 -16.33 -0.12 -11.43
C ILE A 113 -16.80 0.27 -10.03
N SER A 114 -15.92 0.83 -9.20
CA SER A 114 -16.27 1.33 -7.88
C SER A 114 -17.31 2.46 -7.94
N ILE A 115 -17.15 3.40 -8.88
CA ILE A 115 -18.14 4.48 -9.12
C ILE A 115 -19.47 3.92 -9.61
N PHE A 116 -19.46 2.94 -10.52
CA PHE A 116 -20.70 2.31 -11.01
C PHE A 116 -21.50 1.68 -9.86
N PHE A 117 -20.86 0.93 -8.97
CA PHE A 117 -21.53 0.32 -7.81
C PHE A 117 -21.88 1.32 -6.72
N LEU A 118 -21.10 2.39 -6.56
CA LEU A 118 -21.45 3.51 -5.70
C LEU A 118 -22.77 4.18 -6.14
N LEU A 119 -22.99 4.32 -7.45
CA LEU A 119 -24.19 4.95 -8.01
C LEU A 119 -25.39 3.99 -8.14
N SER A 120 -25.14 2.69 -8.30
CA SER A 120 -26.19 1.68 -8.53
C SER A 120 -26.62 0.91 -7.29
N SER A 121 -25.83 0.91 -6.21
CA SER A 121 -26.11 0.14 -4.99
C SER A 121 -26.11 1.03 -3.74
N ASN A 122 -27.17 0.93 -2.95
CA ASN A 122 -27.28 1.59 -1.64
C ASN A 122 -26.68 0.75 -0.49
N SER A 123 -26.08 -0.42 -0.79
CA SER A 123 -25.52 -1.29 0.24
C SER A 123 -24.09 -0.89 0.60
N TYR A 124 -23.94 -0.29 1.78
CA TYR A 124 -22.65 0.06 2.35
C TYR A 124 -21.69 -1.12 2.48
N HIS A 125 -22.18 -2.26 2.98
CA HIS A 125 -21.36 -3.44 3.19
C HIS A 125 -20.82 -4.01 1.88
N PHE A 126 -21.66 -4.02 0.84
CA PHE A 126 -21.26 -4.45 -0.49
C PHE A 126 -20.17 -3.53 -1.07
N ASN A 127 -20.40 -2.21 -1.07
CA ASN A 127 -19.43 -1.24 -1.59
C ASN A 127 -18.11 -1.26 -0.81
N THR A 128 -18.17 -1.45 0.51
CA THR A 128 -16.98 -1.58 1.36
C THR A 128 -16.20 -2.84 1.02
N LEU A 129 -16.85 -4.00 0.95
CA LEU A 129 -16.20 -5.28 0.66
C LEU A 129 -15.58 -5.28 -0.74
N LEU A 130 -16.29 -4.76 -1.74
CA LEU A 130 -15.81 -4.65 -3.12
C LEU A 130 -14.50 -3.85 -3.19
N ASN A 131 -14.45 -2.69 -2.55
CA ASN A 131 -13.25 -1.85 -2.56
C ASN A 131 -12.09 -2.47 -1.77
N ILE A 132 -12.37 -3.17 -0.66
CA ILE A 132 -11.35 -3.96 0.06
C ILE A 132 -10.77 -5.04 -0.85
N LEU A 133 -11.61 -5.73 -1.64
CA LEU A 133 -11.15 -6.71 -2.62
C LEU A 133 -10.28 -6.08 -3.71
N PHE A 134 -10.61 -4.88 -4.20
CA PHE A 134 -9.76 -4.15 -5.14
C PHE A 134 -8.40 -3.77 -4.55
N PHE A 135 -8.35 -3.32 -3.29
CA PHE A 135 -7.08 -3.10 -2.59
C PHE A 135 -6.27 -4.40 -2.47
N ALA A 136 -6.91 -5.50 -2.06
CA ALA A 136 -6.24 -6.79 -1.89
C ALA A 136 -5.68 -7.32 -3.23
N PHE A 137 -6.49 -7.31 -4.29
CA PHE A 137 -6.10 -7.75 -5.63
C PHE A 137 -4.95 -6.89 -6.18
N SER A 138 -5.06 -5.57 -6.10
CA SER A 138 -4.01 -4.65 -6.57
C SER A 138 -2.68 -4.87 -5.82
N SER A 139 -2.77 -5.16 -4.51
CA SER A 139 -1.59 -5.42 -3.67
C SER A 139 -0.80 -6.65 -4.12
N VAL A 140 -1.46 -7.67 -4.69
CA VAL A 140 -0.76 -8.86 -5.22
C VAL A 140 0.24 -8.48 -6.31
N PHE A 141 -0.12 -7.54 -7.19
CA PHE A 141 0.78 -7.07 -8.26
C PHE A 141 1.92 -6.22 -7.72
N GLY A 142 1.65 -5.36 -6.73
CA GLY A 142 2.69 -4.61 -6.03
C GLY A 142 3.71 -5.55 -5.35
N ILE A 143 3.23 -6.58 -4.65
CA ILE A 143 4.07 -7.59 -4.01
C ILE A 143 4.87 -8.39 -5.05
N LYS A 144 4.24 -8.80 -6.17
CA LYS A 144 4.95 -9.50 -7.26
C LYS A 144 6.09 -8.66 -7.83
N LEU A 145 5.85 -7.37 -8.05
CA LEU A 145 6.86 -6.45 -8.55
C LEU A 145 7.99 -6.23 -7.53
N LEU A 146 7.64 -6.11 -6.25
CA LEU A 146 8.58 -5.96 -5.18
C LEU A 146 9.46 -7.22 -5.07
N TYR A 147 8.86 -8.41 -5.11
CA TYR A 147 9.60 -9.67 -5.15
C TYR A 147 10.57 -9.74 -6.34
N GLN A 148 10.13 -9.36 -7.55
CA GLN A 148 10.99 -9.30 -8.73
C GLN A 148 12.14 -8.28 -8.57
N SER A 149 11.86 -7.14 -7.94
CA SER A 149 12.88 -6.12 -7.63
C SER A 149 13.96 -6.68 -6.72
N PHE A 150 13.55 -7.40 -5.66
CA PHE A 150 14.44 -7.95 -4.66
C PHE A 150 15.30 -9.12 -5.18
N LEU A 151 14.75 -9.96 -6.04
CA LEU A 151 15.51 -11.04 -6.69
C LEU A 151 16.61 -10.53 -7.62
N ARG A 152 16.45 -9.32 -8.19
CA ARG A 152 17.44 -8.71 -9.09
C ARG A 152 18.54 -7.95 -8.38
N LEU A 153 18.42 -7.75 -7.07
CA LEU A 153 19.47 -7.09 -6.32
C LEU A 153 20.72 -8.01 -6.29
N PRO A 154 21.93 -7.46 -6.49
CA PRO A 154 23.16 -8.24 -6.59
C PRO A 154 23.26 -9.30 -5.49
N GLU A 155 23.75 -10.48 -5.86
CA GLU A 155 23.93 -11.56 -4.90
C GLU A 155 24.88 -11.14 -3.79
N ILE A 156 24.48 -11.51 -2.59
CA ILE A 156 25.10 -11.13 -1.33
C ILE A 156 26.26 -12.09 -1.01
N ALA A 157 26.12 -13.35 -1.39
CA ALA A 157 27.13 -14.42 -1.41
C ALA A 157 26.47 -15.68 -1.99
N ASN A 158 27.27 -16.71 -2.33
CA ASN A 158 26.75 -18.01 -2.75
C ASN A 158 25.77 -18.56 -1.69
N ASN A 159 24.58 -19.00 -2.12
CA ASN A 159 23.58 -19.76 -1.34
C ASN A 159 22.68 -19.00 -0.32
N THR A 160 22.42 -17.69 -0.51
CA THR A 160 21.57 -16.87 0.41
C THR A 160 20.16 -16.52 -0.09
N GLN A 161 19.72 -17.06 -1.23
CA GLN A 161 18.47 -16.66 -1.88
C GLN A 161 17.22 -16.98 -1.03
N ASP A 162 17.22 -18.11 -0.33
CA ASP A 162 16.16 -18.50 0.60
C ASP A 162 16.02 -17.52 1.77
N ILE A 163 17.14 -17.02 2.28
CA ILE A 163 17.17 -16.06 3.39
C ILE A 163 16.62 -14.70 2.93
N LYS A 164 17.00 -14.25 1.72
CA LYS A 164 16.43 -13.03 1.11
C LYS A 164 14.91 -13.13 0.99
N TYR A 165 14.40 -14.26 0.51
CA TYR A 165 12.96 -14.47 0.37
C TYR A 165 12.23 -14.49 1.71
N LYS A 166 12.72 -15.26 2.69
CA LYS A 166 12.12 -15.33 4.03
C LYS A 166 12.05 -13.96 4.70
N PHE A 167 13.09 -13.14 4.53
CA PHE A 167 13.05 -11.80 5.08
C PHE A 167 12.12 -10.87 4.33
N LEU A 168 12.06 -10.96 3.00
CA LEU A 168 11.09 -10.18 2.24
C LEU A 168 9.67 -10.48 2.72
N LEU A 169 9.35 -11.76 2.92
CA LEU A 169 8.07 -12.17 3.50
C LEU A 169 7.86 -11.61 4.91
N PHE A 170 8.88 -11.66 5.77
CA PHE A 170 8.82 -11.06 7.10
C PHE A 170 8.58 -9.54 7.05
N TRP A 171 9.26 -8.84 6.14
CA TRP A 171 9.06 -7.41 5.96
C TRP A 171 7.68 -7.08 5.40
N LEU A 172 7.17 -7.87 4.46
CA LEU A 172 5.79 -7.74 3.95
C LEU A 172 4.78 -7.97 5.08
N PHE A 173 5.02 -8.95 5.95
CA PHE A 173 4.22 -9.14 7.15
C PHE A 173 4.26 -7.91 8.05
N LEU A 174 5.44 -7.35 8.33
CA LEU A 174 5.58 -6.10 9.10
C LEU A 174 4.86 -4.92 8.44
N TYR A 175 4.96 -4.79 7.12
CA TYR A 175 4.27 -3.75 6.35
C TYR A 175 2.76 -3.86 6.52
N THR A 176 2.19 -5.06 6.34
CA THR A 176 0.75 -5.29 6.54
C THR A 176 0.34 -5.11 8.00
N PHE A 177 1.18 -5.54 8.95
CA PHE A 177 0.96 -5.39 10.38
C PHE A 177 0.87 -3.89 10.76
N VAL A 178 1.93 -3.12 10.49
CA VAL A 178 1.96 -1.67 10.78
C VAL A 178 0.84 -0.94 10.02
N GLY A 179 0.64 -1.28 8.74
CA GLY A 179 -0.42 -0.68 7.91
C GLY A 179 -1.82 -0.94 8.45
N SER A 180 -2.10 -2.13 8.99
CA SER A 180 -3.39 -2.44 9.61
C SER A 180 -3.66 -1.58 10.86
N GLN A 181 -2.63 -1.31 11.66
CA GLN A 181 -2.75 -0.44 12.83
C GLN A 181 -2.87 1.04 12.46
N LEU A 182 -2.12 1.50 11.46
CA LEU A 182 -2.30 2.86 10.95
C LEU A 182 -3.69 3.03 10.32
N SER A 183 -4.19 2.03 9.61
CA SER A 183 -5.57 2.00 9.12
C SER A 183 -6.55 2.06 10.30
N TRP A 184 -6.27 1.37 11.40
CA TRP A 184 -7.08 1.43 12.60
C TRP A 184 -7.22 2.84 13.16
N ILE A 185 -6.09 3.53 13.31
CA ILE A 185 -5.96 4.90 13.84
C ILE A 185 -6.60 5.93 12.90
N LEU A 186 -6.42 5.78 11.58
CA LEU A 186 -6.90 6.76 10.60
C LEU A 186 -8.39 6.62 10.25
N ARG A 187 -9.10 5.60 10.74
CA ARG A 187 -10.53 5.43 10.42
C ARG A 187 -11.38 6.61 10.92
N PRO A 188 -12.49 6.91 10.23
CA PRO A 188 -13.06 6.16 9.12
C PRO A 188 -12.48 6.55 7.74
N PHE A 189 -12.41 5.58 6.83
CA PHE A 189 -12.15 5.79 5.39
C PHE A 189 -13.46 5.79 4.58
N PHE A 190 -14.34 4.82 4.80
CA PHE A 190 -15.62 4.78 4.10
C PHE A 190 -16.69 5.66 4.79
N GLY A 191 -16.76 5.64 6.12
CA GLY A 191 -17.84 6.25 6.92
C GLY A 191 -19.07 5.32 6.99
N MET A 192 -19.78 5.28 8.12
CA MET A 192 -20.97 4.41 8.26
C MET A 192 -22.23 5.16 7.81
N PRO A 193 -23.16 4.56 7.05
CA PRO A 193 -24.41 5.22 6.67
C PRO A 193 -25.14 5.74 7.90
N ASN A 194 -25.64 6.96 7.85
CA ASN A 194 -26.36 7.63 8.94
C ASN A 194 -25.54 7.94 10.21
N SER A 195 -24.22 7.72 10.20
CA SER A 195 -23.34 8.20 11.29
C SER A 195 -22.97 9.68 11.09
N LYS A 196 -22.66 10.39 12.18
CA LYS A 196 -22.11 11.75 12.06
C LYS A 196 -20.73 11.67 11.40
N PHE A 197 -20.41 12.67 10.60
CA PHE A 197 -19.07 12.79 10.03
C PHE A 197 -18.05 13.00 11.17
N GLU A 198 -17.01 12.18 11.17
CA GLU A 198 -15.93 12.22 12.15
C GLU A 198 -14.59 12.14 11.43
N ILE A 199 -13.67 13.04 11.79
CA ILE A 199 -12.31 13.04 11.22
C ILE A 199 -11.53 11.84 11.77
N PHE A 200 -11.69 11.49 13.03
CA PHE A 200 -11.15 10.27 13.63
C PHE A 200 -12.22 9.66 14.54
N ARG A 201 -12.35 8.33 14.53
CA ARG A 201 -13.18 7.64 15.53
C ARG A 201 -12.46 7.56 16.88
N GLU A 202 -13.22 7.54 17.97
CA GLU A 202 -12.66 7.31 19.30
C GLU A 202 -11.88 5.99 19.36
N MET A 203 -10.70 6.04 19.99
CA MET A 203 -9.81 4.88 20.11
C MET A 203 -10.21 4.02 21.31
N GLU A 204 -11.23 3.17 21.13
CA GLU A 204 -11.66 2.25 22.18
C GLU A 204 -10.74 1.02 22.35
N SER A 205 -9.94 0.68 21.34
CA SER A 205 -9.04 -0.49 21.30
C SER A 205 -8.07 -0.42 20.12
N ASN A 206 -7.27 -1.47 19.88
CA ASN A 206 -6.39 -1.62 18.71
C ASN A 206 -6.95 -2.64 17.69
N PHE A 207 -6.44 -2.64 16.45
CA PHE A 207 -6.89 -3.54 15.37
C PHE A 207 -6.92 -5.00 15.79
N TYR A 208 -5.83 -5.49 16.36
CA TYR A 208 -5.68 -6.91 16.70
C TYR A 208 -6.67 -7.36 17.76
N MET A 209 -6.93 -6.54 18.77
CA MET A 209 -7.90 -6.84 19.82
C MET A 209 -9.30 -6.99 19.23
N GLN A 210 -9.67 -6.16 18.26
CA GLN A 210 -10.97 -6.27 17.60
C GLN A 210 -11.07 -7.49 16.70
N VAL A 211 -10.03 -7.80 15.93
CA VAL A 211 -10.00 -9.02 15.12
C VAL A 211 -10.11 -10.26 16.00
N ILE A 212 -9.35 -10.33 17.10
CA ILE A 212 -9.40 -11.44 18.06
C ILE A 212 -10.81 -11.56 18.66
N LYS A 213 -11.42 -10.45 19.10
CA LYS A 213 -12.81 -10.46 19.60
C LYS A 213 -13.80 -10.97 18.54
N LEU A 214 -13.67 -10.53 17.29
CA LEU A 214 -14.54 -10.94 16.19
C LEU A 214 -14.41 -12.44 15.91
N VAL A 215 -13.17 -12.95 15.88
CA VAL A 215 -12.86 -14.38 15.72
C VAL A 215 -13.44 -15.19 16.88
N PHE A 216 -13.20 -14.78 18.12
CA PHE A 216 -13.79 -15.44 19.29
C PHE A 216 -15.32 -15.45 19.24
N HIS A 217 -15.95 -14.37 18.79
CA HIS A 217 -17.41 -14.30 18.68
C HIS A 217 -17.96 -15.25 17.60
N LEU A 218 -17.22 -15.46 16.51
CA LEU A 218 -17.57 -16.45 15.48
C LEU A 218 -17.43 -17.90 15.97
N PHE A 219 -16.44 -18.18 16.82
CA PHE A 219 -16.26 -19.52 17.41
C PHE A 219 -17.18 -19.82 18.59
N LYS A 220 -17.85 -18.80 19.15
CA LYS A 220 -18.80 -18.96 20.26
C LYS A 220 -20.26 -19.08 19.79
N ARG A 221 -20.46 -19.24 18.49
CA ARG A 221 -21.75 -19.48 17.83
C ARG A 221 -21.84 -20.93 17.38
#